data_AF-A0A3M1KNN5-F1
#
_entry.id   AF-A0A3M1KNN5-F1
#
_cell.length_a   1.000
_cell.length_b   1.000
_cell.length_c   1.000
_cell.angle_alpha   90.00
_cell.angle_beta   90.00
_cell.angle_gamma   90.00
#
_symmetry.space_group_name_H-M   'P 1'
#
loop_
_entity.id
_entity.type
_entity.pdbx_description
1 polymer ?
#
loop_
_entity_poly.entity_id
_entity_poly.type
_entity_poly.pdbx_seq_one_letter_code
_entity_poly.pdbx_strand_id
1 'polypeptide(L)'
;MSALPPNRPLGVRLLNGIGAATRIAGVRWPSLDQDRLLAAARRQTGLKRFGEPAFREGLERLLDSLEREAQLSTLGRFVAREDILGYLTNRLRVLDYRRRHPEVADRRITRPLFILGLPRTGTTVLFNLLAQDPANRAPLGWEVEMPCPPPE
;
A
#
# COMPACT_ATOMS: atom_id res chain seq x y z
N MET A 1 1.95 -20.20 -28.63
CA MET A 1 3.38 -20.21 -28.25
C MET A 1 3.47 -19.95 -26.75
N SER A 2 3.70 -21.00 -25.95
CA SER A 2 3.92 -20.85 -24.51
C SER A 2 5.25 -20.13 -24.31
N ALA A 3 5.23 -18.89 -23.82
CA ALA A 3 6.45 -18.22 -23.39
C ALA A 3 7.15 -19.11 -22.36
N LEU A 4 8.45 -19.38 -22.56
CA LEU A 4 9.25 -20.07 -21.56
C LEU A 4 9.12 -19.29 -20.24
N PRO A 5 8.86 -19.96 -19.11
CA PRO A 5 8.72 -19.26 -17.85
C PRO A 5 10.00 -18.46 -17.60
N PRO A 6 9.91 -17.18 -17.20
CA PRO A 6 11.08 -16.35 -16.97
C PRO A 6 12.01 -17.05 -15.99
N ASN A 7 13.32 -16.96 -16.21
CA ASN A 7 14.32 -17.61 -15.36
C ASN A 7 14.25 -17.00 -13.95
N ARG A 8 13.57 -17.70 -13.03
CA ARG A 8 13.38 -17.23 -11.65
C ARG A 8 14.57 -17.69 -10.79
N PRO A 9 15.14 -16.78 -9.97
CA PRO A 9 16.18 -17.15 -9.01
C PRO A 9 15.74 -18.33 -8.13
N LEU A 10 16.70 -19.18 -7.73
CA LEU A 10 16.43 -20.42 -6.99
C LEU A 10 15.60 -20.18 -5.72
N GLY A 11 15.89 -19.10 -4.97
CA GLY A 11 15.13 -18.74 -3.77
C GLY A 11 13.66 -18.44 -4.04
N VAL A 12 13.35 -17.76 -5.15
CA VAL A 12 11.96 -17.47 -5.55
C VAL A 12 11.23 -18.75 -5.96
N ARG A 13 11.93 -19.69 -6.61
CA ARG A 13 11.36 -21.00 -6.96
C ARG A 13 11.03 -21.82 -5.72
N LEU A 14 11.95 -21.86 -4.74
CA LEU A 14 11.74 -22.55 -3.46
C LEU A 14 10.54 -21.96 -2.69
N LEU A 15 10.49 -20.63 -2.55
CA LEU A 15 9.37 -19.94 -1.90
C LEU A 15 8.03 -20.25 -2.58
N ASN A 16 8.01 -20.24 -3.92
CA ASN A 16 6.80 -20.58 -4.67
C ASN A 16 6.42 -22.06 -4.51
N GLY A 17 7.39 -22.96 -4.44
CA GLY A 17 7.17 -24.39 -4.16
C GLY A 17 6.56 -24.62 -2.77
N ILE A 18 7.06 -23.94 -1.74
CA ILE A 18 6.49 -23.99 -0.38
C ILE A 18 5.03 -23.54 -0.40
N GLY A 19 4.73 -22.40 -1.06
CA GLY A 19 3.36 -21.93 -1.14
C GLY A 19 2.42 -22.89 -1.89
N ALA A 20 2.91 -23.56 -2.95
CA ALA A 20 2.15 -24.59 -3.64
C ALA A 20 1.83 -25.79 -2.71
N ALA A 21 2.81 -26.26 -1.93
CA ALA A 21 2.61 -27.32 -0.95
C ALA A 21 1.59 -26.92 0.12
N THR A 22 1.66 -25.69 0.67
CA THR A 22 0.68 -25.22 1.65
C THR A 22 -0.73 -25.15 1.09
N ARG A 23 -0.88 -24.78 -0.20
CA ARG A 23 -2.19 -24.72 -0.88
C ARG A 23 -2.83 -26.09 -1.03
N ILE A 24 -2.02 -27.14 -1.30
CA ILE A 24 -2.49 -28.53 -1.32
C ILE A 24 -3.03 -28.94 0.05
N ALA A 25 -2.40 -28.47 1.12
CA ALA A 25 -2.88 -28.65 2.50
C ALA A 25 -4.06 -27.72 2.88
N GLY A 26 -4.68 -27.02 1.92
CA GLY A 26 -5.81 -26.11 2.15
C GLY A 26 -5.43 -24.75 2.76
N VAL A 27 -4.14 -24.45 2.91
CA VAL A 27 -3.64 -23.23 3.56
C VAL A 27 -3.05 -22.28 2.51
N ARG A 28 -3.63 -21.09 2.36
CA ARG A 28 -3.10 -20.05 1.46
C ARG A 28 -2.19 -19.09 2.21
N TRP A 29 -0.90 -19.42 2.25
CA TRP A 29 0.12 -18.61 2.92
C TRP A 29 0.82 -17.60 1.99
N PRO A 30 1.11 -16.36 2.45
CA PRO A 30 0.66 -15.78 3.72
C PRO A 30 -0.82 -15.37 3.65
N SER A 31 -1.55 -15.36 4.77
CA SER A 31 -2.99 -15.07 4.75
C SER A 31 -3.28 -13.65 4.23
N LEU A 32 -4.27 -13.46 3.36
CA LEU A 32 -4.82 -12.15 2.98
C LEU A 32 -6.16 -11.85 3.65
N ASP A 33 -6.45 -12.53 4.77
CA ASP A 33 -7.67 -12.28 5.54
C ASP A 33 -7.68 -10.86 6.12
N GLN A 34 -8.80 -10.17 5.94
CA GLN A 34 -8.96 -8.77 6.33
C GLN A 34 -8.73 -8.57 7.84
N ASP A 35 -9.33 -9.41 8.68
CA ASP A 35 -9.25 -9.24 10.13
C ASP A 35 -7.84 -9.52 10.64
N ARG A 36 -7.14 -10.49 10.05
CA ARG A 36 -5.72 -10.73 10.33
C ARG A 36 -4.84 -9.56 9.92
N LEU A 37 -5.12 -8.91 8.79
CA LEU A 37 -4.40 -7.72 8.34
C LEU A 37 -4.63 -6.52 9.28
N LEU A 38 -5.89 -6.25 9.64
CA LEU A 38 -6.23 -5.20 10.59
C LEU A 38 -5.62 -5.45 11.97
N ALA A 39 -5.64 -6.69 12.45
CA ALA A 39 -5.00 -7.08 13.70
C ALA A 39 -3.47 -6.92 13.63
N ALA A 40 -2.84 -7.27 12.50
CA ALA A 40 -1.41 -7.08 12.29
C ALA A 40 -1.01 -5.59 12.32
N ALA A 41 -1.75 -4.73 11.62
CA ALA A 41 -1.50 -3.28 11.62
C ALA A 41 -1.64 -2.68 13.04
N ARG A 42 -2.63 -3.13 13.80
CA ARG A 42 -2.79 -2.74 15.22
C ARG A 42 -1.60 -3.17 16.07
N ARG A 43 -1.11 -4.41 15.90
CA ARG A 43 0.07 -4.90 16.64
C ARG A 43 1.33 -4.11 16.28
N GLN A 44 1.53 -3.81 15.00
CA GLN A 44 2.72 -3.09 14.52
C GLN A 44 2.76 -1.63 15.00
N THR A 45 1.61 -1.00 15.16
CA THR A 45 1.52 0.42 15.52
C THR A 45 1.21 0.68 16.99
N GLY A 46 0.61 -0.29 17.70
CA GLY A 46 -0.02 -0.06 19.01
C GLY A 46 -1.33 0.73 18.96
N LEU A 47 -1.78 1.15 17.77
CA LEU A 47 -2.97 1.97 17.56
C LEU A 47 -4.19 1.11 17.22
N LYS A 48 -5.39 1.58 17.58
CA LYS A 48 -6.64 0.77 17.45
C LYS A 48 -7.67 1.34 16.48
N ARG A 49 -7.63 2.65 16.23
CA ARG A 49 -8.72 3.41 15.59
C ARG A 49 -8.42 3.67 14.11
N PHE A 50 -9.08 2.93 13.23
CA PHE A 50 -9.01 3.13 11.77
C PHE A 50 -9.96 4.24 11.26
N GLY A 51 -10.61 5.00 12.14
CA GLY A 51 -11.55 6.05 11.75
C GLY A 51 -12.79 5.49 11.06
N GLU A 52 -13.32 6.26 10.10
CA GLU A 52 -14.51 5.89 9.34
C GLU A 52 -14.37 4.54 8.61
N PRO A 53 -15.46 3.74 8.54
CA PRO A 53 -15.42 2.39 7.99
C PRO A 53 -15.37 2.34 6.46
N ALA A 54 -15.53 3.45 5.74
CA ALA A 54 -15.67 3.49 4.27
C ALA A 54 -14.52 2.79 3.51
N PHE A 55 -13.30 2.74 4.07
CA PHE A 55 -12.18 2.03 3.42
C PHE A 55 -12.35 0.50 3.38
N ARG A 56 -13.20 -0.07 4.25
CA ARG A 56 -13.33 -1.52 4.41
C ARG A 56 -13.93 -2.19 3.19
N GLU A 57 -14.91 -1.55 2.56
CA GLU A 57 -15.53 -2.09 1.34
C GLU A 57 -14.51 -2.22 0.21
N GLY A 58 -13.72 -1.18 -0.02
CA GLY A 58 -12.65 -1.21 -1.03
C GLY A 58 -11.57 -2.25 -0.70
N LEU A 59 -11.22 -2.38 0.58
CA LEU A 59 -10.27 -3.40 1.06
C LEU A 59 -10.82 -4.82 0.83
N GLU A 60 -12.06 -5.09 1.18
CA GLU A 60 -12.70 -6.40 0.99
C GLU A 60 -12.70 -6.80 -0.48
N ARG A 61 -13.12 -5.90 -1.38
CA ARG A 61 -13.12 -6.15 -2.83
C ARG A 61 -11.71 -6.38 -3.38
N LEU A 62 -10.73 -5.61 -2.91
CA LEU A 62 -9.32 -5.79 -3.30
C LEU A 62 -8.82 -7.18 -2.88
N LEU A 63 -9.05 -7.57 -1.62
CA LEU A 63 -8.62 -8.86 -1.10
C LEU A 63 -9.29 -10.03 -1.83
N ASP A 64 -10.57 -9.90 -2.16
CA ASP A 64 -11.30 -10.92 -2.93
C ASP A 64 -10.72 -11.08 -4.35
N SER A 65 -10.49 -9.98 -5.07
CA SER A 65 -9.88 -10.03 -6.41
C SER A 65 -8.43 -10.57 -6.37
N LEU A 66 -7.64 -10.21 -5.35
CA LEU A 66 -6.30 -10.79 -5.14
C LEU A 66 -6.33 -12.31 -4.91
N GLU A 67 -7.36 -12.83 -4.24
CA GLU A 67 -7.53 -14.26 -3.95
C GLU A 67 -8.09 -15.06 -5.12
N ARG A 68 -8.99 -14.47 -5.91
CA ARG A 68 -9.78 -15.18 -6.92
C ARG A 68 -9.32 -14.94 -8.36
N GLU A 69 -8.80 -13.76 -8.66
CA GLU A 69 -8.61 -13.28 -10.03
C GLU A 69 -7.13 -13.02 -10.35
N ALA A 70 -6.35 -12.51 -9.39
CA ALA A 70 -4.99 -12.02 -9.64
C ALA A 70 -3.93 -13.09 -9.93
N GLN A 71 -4.25 -14.39 -9.78
CA GLN A 71 -3.36 -15.52 -10.05
C GLN A 71 -1.97 -15.37 -9.41
N LEU A 72 -1.92 -14.88 -8.16
CA LEU A 72 -0.66 -14.54 -7.49
C LEU A 72 0.22 -15.78 -7.27
N SER A 73 1.51 -15.59 -7.54
CA SER A 73 2.56 -16.46 -6.98
C SER A 73 2.65 -16.27 -5.47
N THR A 74 3.31 -17.19 -4.76
CA THR A 74 3.52 -17.07 -3.31
C THR A 74 4.29 -15.78 -2.97
N LEU A 75 5.30 -15.43 -3.78
CA LEU A 75 6.01 -14.16 -3.64
C LEU A 75 5.08 -12.96 -3.89
N GLY A 76 4.26 -13.00 -4.96
CA GLY A 76 3.31 -11.91 -5.25
C GLY A 76 2.28 -11.72 -4.13
N ARG A 77 1.84 -12.81 -3.50
CA ARG A 77 0.97 -12.79 -2.33
C ARG A 77 1.64 -12.19 -1.09
N PHE A 78 2.94 -12.45 -0.91
CA PHE A 78 3.73 -11.83 0.14
C PHE A 78 3.85 -10.32 -0.07
N VAL A 79 4.21 -9.88 -1.28
CA VAL A 79 4.32 -8.44 -1.61
C VAL A 79 2.97 -7.74 -1.41
N ALA A 80 1.88 -8.28 -1.95
CA ALA A 80 0.55 -7.69 -1.77
C ALA A 80 0.14 -7.60 -0.30
N ARG A 81 0.49 -8.60 0.51
CA ARG A 81 0.24 -8.57 1.95
C ARG A 81 0.98 -7.42 2.63
N GLU A 82 2.26 -7.26 2.35
CA GLU A 82 3.10 -6.22 2.95
C GLU A 82 2.65 -4.82 2.53
N ASP A 83 2.29 -4.61 1.25
CA ASP A 83 1.76 -3.35 0.75
C ASP A 83 0.47 -2.94 1.49
N ILE A 84 -0.49 -3.87 1.57
CA ILE A 84 -1.76 -3.62 2.26
C ILE A 84 -1.54 -3.37 3.75
N LEU A 85 -0.63 -4.11 4.39
CA LEU A 85 -0.27 -3.89 5.78
C LEU A 85 0.35 -2.50 5.98
N GLY A 86 1.23 -2.07 5.07
CA GLY A 86 1.80 -0.73 5.03
C GLY A 86 0.72 0.36 4.97
N TYR A 87 -0.23 0.23 4.04
CA TYR A 87 -1.35 1.19 3.92
C TYR A 87 -2.23 1.25 5.17
N LEU A 88 -2.54 0.10 5.79
CA LEU A 88 -3.31 0.04 7.03
C LEU A 88 -2.56 0.67 8.21
N THR A 89 -1.25 0.42 8.30
CA THR A 89 -0.36 1.02 9.30
C THR A 89 -0.28 2.54 9.12
N ASN A 90 -0.12 3.03 7.90
CA ASN A 90 -0.11 4.46 7.60
C ASN A 90 -1.45 5.11 7.94
N ARG A 91 -2.57 4.48 7.62
CA ARG A 91 -3.91 4.97 8.00
C ARG A 91 -4.01 5.17 9.52
N LEU A 92 -3.57 4.20 10.32
CA LEU A 92 -3.58 4.32 11.78
C LEU A 92 -2.72 5.50 12.26
N ARG A 93 -1.51 5.63 11.73
CA ARG A 93 -0.57 6.69 12.11
C ARG A 93 -1.10 8.08 11.74
N VAL A 94 -1.64 8.26 10.53
CA VAL A 94 -2.21 9.53 10.07
C VAL A 94 -3.39 9.95 10.93
N LEU A 95 -4.29 9.02 11.25
CA LEU A 95 -5.45 9.32 12.09
C LEU A 95 -5.05 9.65 13.53
N ASP A 96 -4.07 8.94 14.09
CA ASP A 96 -3.56 9.25 15.42
C ASP A 96 -2.82 10.60 15.45
N TYR A 97 -2.02 10.90 14.43
CA TYR A 97 -1.35 12.20 14.29
C TYR A 97 -2.38 13.33 14.23
N ARG A 98 -3.38 13.25 13.33
CA ARG A 98 -4.46 14.25 13.24
C ARG A 98 -5.24 14.42 14.55
N ARG A 99 -5.42 13.35 15.32
CA ARG A 99 -6.08 13.42 16.64
C ARG A 99 -5.23 14.15 17.67
N ARG A 100 -3.90 13.96 17.63
CA ARG A 100 -2.94 14.63 18.52
C ARG A 100 -2.65 16.08 18.10
N HIS A 101 -2.87 16.39 16.83
CA HIS A 101 -2.57 17.67 16.20
C HIS A 101 -3.83 18.25 15.51
N PRO A 102 -4.86 18.66 16.28
CA PRO A 102 -6.10 19.20 15.71
C PRO A 102 -5.86 20.46 14.86
N GLU A 103 -4.82 21.24 15.15
CA GLU A 103 -4.43 22.45 14.39
C GLU A 103 -4.11 22.18 12.92
N VAL A 104 -3.78 20.93 12.57
CA VAL A 104 -3.58 20.52 11.17
C VAL A 104 -4.86 20.69 10.36
N ALA A 105 -6.04 20.50 10.98
CA ALA A 105 -7.33 20.68 10.31
C ALA A 105 -7.63 22.14 9.95
N ASP A 106 -6.99 23.10 10.61
CA ASP A 106 -7.19 24.54 10.37
C ASP A 106 -6.34 25.06 9.20
N ARG A 107 -5.36 24.28 8.74
CA ARG A 107 -4.47 24.67 7.64
C ARG A 107 -5.22 24.64 6.31
N ARG A 108 -5.22 25.79 5.61
CA ARG A 108 -5.85 25.93 4.29
C ARG A 108 -4.86 25.59 3.19
N ILE A 109 -5.26 24.70 2.29
CA ILE A 109 -4.53 24.41 1.04
C ILE A 109 -5.11 25.30 -0.05
N THR A 110 -4.39 26.35 -0.45
CA THR A 110 -4.86 27.33 -1.43
C THR A 110 -4.26 27.07 -2.80
N ARG A 111 -5.11 27.05 -3.83
CA ARG A 111 -4.71 26.90 -5.25
C ARG A 111 -3.80 25.69 -5.53
N PRO A 112 -4.15 24.46 -5.08
CA PRO A 112 -3.35 23.28 -5.37
C PRO A 112 -3.31 22.99 -6.87
N LEU A 113 -2.15 22.53 -7.36
CA LEU A 113 -1.98 22.04 -8.73
C LEU A 113 -2.11 20.51 -8.74
N PHE A 114 -2.97 20.01 -9.62
CA PHE A 114 -3.13 18.57 -9.85
C PHE A 114 -2.71 18.23 -11.28
N ILE A 115 -1.86 17.22 -11.43
CA ILE A 115 -1.48 16.67 -12.72
C ILE A 115 -2.31 15.41 -12.94
N LEU A 116 -3.13 15.43 -13.98
CA LEU A 116 -3.95 14.29 -14.41
C LEU A 116 -3.52 13.87 -15.81
N GLY A 117 -3.61 12.57 -16.10
CA GLY A 117 -3.24 12.02 -17.41
C GLY A 117 -3.11 10.52 -17.37
N LEU A 118 -2.99 9.91 -18.55
CA LEU A 118 -2.73 8.48 -18.65
C LEU A 118 -1.31 8.14 -18.18
N PRO A 119 -1.05 6.90 -17.73
CA PRO A 119 0.31 6.44 -17.53
C PRO A 119 1.14 6.65 -18.80
N ARG A 120 2.40 7.06 -18.64
CA ARG A 120 3.39 7.21 -19.73
C ARG A 120 3.16 8.41 -20.68
N THR A 121 2.42 9.45 -20.28
CA THR A 121 2.24 10.69 -21.07
C THR A 121 3.08 11.88 -20.60
N GLY A 122 4.23 11.61 -19.95
CA GLY A 122 5.12 12.67 -19.47
C GLY A 122 4.70 13.35 -18.16
N THR A 123 3.67 12.86 -17.47
CA THR A 123 3.21 13.40 -16.17
C THR A 123 4.30 13.43 -15.11
N THR A 124 5.20 12.43 -15.10
CA THR A 124 6.37 12.40 -14.19
C THR A 124 7.35 13.54 -14.45
N VAL A 125 7.64 13.85 -15.72
CA VAL A 125 8.54 14.96 -16.08
C VAL A 125 7.90 16.28 -15.66
N LEU A 126 6.62 16.48 -15.96
CA LEU A 126 5.88 17.67 -15.56
C LEU A 126 5.84 17.84 -14.03
N PHE A 127 5.59 16.76 -13.29
CA PHE A 127 5.62 16.79 -11.82
C PHE A 127 6.98 17.25 -11.30
N ASN A 128 8.07 16.66 -11.81
CA ASN A 128 9.42 17.00 -11.37
C ASN A 128 9.80 18.45 -11.70
N LEU A 129 9.36 18.97 -12.85
CA LEU A 129 9.60 20.36 -13.26
C LEU A 129 8.87 21.35 -12.34
N LEU A 130 7.58 21.12 -12.07
CA LEU A 130 6.80 21.98 -11.17
C LEU A 130 7.30 21.92 -9.72
N ALA A 131 7.86 20.78 -9.30
CA ALA A 131 8.46 20.60 -7.99
C ALA A 131 9.80 21.35 -7.80
N GLN A 132 10.41 21.89 -8.86
CA GLN A 132 11.64 22.69 -8.74
C GLN A 132 11.40 24.11 -8.21
N ASP A 133 10.18 24.62 -8.30
CA ASP A 133 9.84 25.96 -7.80
C ASP A 133 9.85 25.95 -6.26
N PRO A 134 10.70 26.74 -5.58
CA PRO A 134 10.75 26.81 -4.12
C PRO A 134 9.44 27.29 -3.47
N ALA A 135 8.56 27.96 -4.22
CA ALA A 135 7.24 28.34 -3.74
C ALA A 135 6.24 27.17 -3.74
N ASN A 136 6.56 26.05 -4.39
CA ASN A 136 5.74 24.85 -4.43
C ASN A 136 6.17 23.83 -3.38
N ARG A 137 5.19 23.14 -2.80
CA ARG A 137 5.41 21.96 -1.96
C ARG A 137 4.91 20.70 -2.66
N ALA A 138 5.83 19.93 -3.22
CA ALA A 138 5.54 18.62 -3.81
C ALA A 138 5.85 17.50 -2.79
N PRO A 139 4.99 16.48 -2.63
CA PRO A 139 5.26 15.36 -1.73
C PRO A 139 6.43 14.52 -2.26
N LEU A 140 7.39 14.22 -1.39
CA LEU A 140 8.52 13.35 -1.71
C LEU A 140 8.07 11.89 -1.61
N GLY A 141 8.71 11.00 -2.38
CA GLY A 141 8.34 9.58 -2.39
C GLY A 141 8.31 8.95 -0.99
N TRP A 142 9.32 9.27 -0.16
CA TRP A 142 9.40 8.77 1.21
C TRP A 142 8.29 9.33 2.12
N GLU A 143 7.82 10.56 1.88
CA GLU A 143 6.72 11.16 2.65
C GLU A 143 5.38 10.52 2.30
N VAL A 144 5.21 10.06 1.06
CA VAL A 144 4.03 9.31 0.64
C VAL A 144 4.07 7.90 1.25
N GLU A 145 5.23 7.25 1.25
CA GLU A 145 5.42 5.91 1.80
C GLU A 145 5.32 5.89 3.33
N MET A 146 5.84 6.91 4.02
CA MET A 146 5.86 7.03 5.47
C MET A 146 5.50 8.46 5.90
N PRO A 147 4.20 8.83 5.88
CA PRO A 147 3.75 10.21 6.10
C PRO A 147 3.80 10.68 7.56
N CYS A 148 4.12 9.80 8.50
CA CYS A 148 4.00 10.08 9.93
C CYS A 148 5.21 9.52 10.71
N PRO A 149 5.88 10.36 11.54
CA PRO A 149 5.65 11.80 11.69
C PRO A 149 6.02 12.57 10.40
N PRO A 150 5.38 13.72 10.13
CA PRO A 150 5.81 14.58 9.03
C PRO A 150 7.21 15.17 9.33
N PRO A 151 8.00 15.52 8.30
CA PRO A 151 9.26 16.22 8.48
C PRO A 151 9.05 17.61 9.12
N GLU A 152 10.12 18.12 9.74
CA GLU A 152 10.21 19.52 10.24
C GLU A 152 10.21 20.54 9.10
#